data_AF-A0A8X6FN21-F1
#
_entry.id   AF-A0A8X6FN21-F1
#
_cell.length_a   1.000
_cell.length_b   1.000
_cell.length_c   1.000
_cell.angle_alpha   90.00
_cell.angle_beta   90.00
_cell.angle_gamma   90.00
#
_symmetry.space_group_name_H-M   'P 1'
#
loop_
_entity.id
_entity.type
_entity.pdbx_description
1 polymer ?
#
loop_
_entity_poly.entity_id
_entity_poly.type
_entity_poly.pdbx_seq_one_letter_code
_entity_poly.pdbx_strand_id
1 'polypeptide(L)'
;MATKPVLLEHYDKGEVTVKPKDPKEDFKNLPNDVLVVKVKRGSKIKNLMGFVEKSLRDISVRHMVFSGCGDAIEKTISCVEITKAKFKGLHQITKLSVLSVQEFWEPKNPDLDRLQVTREIPTVSILLCKDRLDSNELGYQAPTNVNRTPKKSYKRKKMDYKQRSDQGEEHSFEEKTAKE
;
A
#
# COMPACT_ATOMS: atom_id res chain seq x y z
N MET A 1 21.29 14.21 5.44
CA MET A 1 19.83 14.41 5.61
C MET A 1 19.49 14.23 7.08
N ALA A 2 18.66 15.09 7.67
CA ALA A 2 18.26 14.96 9.07
C ALA A 2 17.49 13.66 9.31
N THR A 3 17.90 12.89 10.32
CA THR A 3 17.21 11.66 10.70
C THR A 3 15.98 11.98 11.55
N LYS A 4 14.95 11.13 11.50
CA LYS A 4 13.71 11.27 12.28
C LYS A 4 13.89 11.60 13.79
N PRO A 5 14.83 11.00 14.54
CA PRO A 5 15.05 11.36 15.94
C PRO A 5 15.48 12.83 16.13
N VAL A 6 16.46 13.29 15.34
CA VAL A 6 16.93 14.69 15.36
C VAL A 6 15.81 15.69 15.04
N LEU A 7 14.91 15.34 14.12
CA LEU A 7 13.75 16.18 13.81
C LEU A 7 12.81 16.32 15.01
N LEU A 8 12.53 15.23 15.75
CA LEU A 8 11.60 15.28 16.89
C LEU A 8 12.16 16.05 18.09
N GLU A 9 13.49 16.08 18.24
CA GLU A 9 14.16 16.84 19.30
C GLU A 9 14.00 18.36 19.10
N HIS A 10 14.18 18.85 17.87
CA HIS A 10 14.26 20.29 17.59
C HIS A 10 13.05 20.89 16.86
N TYR A 11 12.16 20.04 16.33
CA TYR A 11 11.04 20.47 15.51
C TYR A 11 9.73 19.81 15.93
N ASP A 12 8.64 20.56 15.79
CA ASP A 12 7.29 20.03 15.85
C ASP A 12 6.79 19.70 14.44
N LYS A 13 6.12 18.55 14.32
CA LYS A 13 5.57 18.12 13.04
C LYS A 13 4.39 19.02 12.67
N GLY A 14 4.56 19.79 11.60
CA GLY A 14 3.55 20.68 11.05
C GLY A 14 2.70 20.01 9.96
N GLU A 15 2.30 20.82 8.99
CA GLU A 15 1.41 20.41 7.90
C GLU A 15 2.05 19.32 7.02
N VAL A 16 1.21 18.36 6.59
CA VAL A 16 1.59 17.34 5.63
C VAL A 16 0.76 17.49 4.36
N THR A 17 1.42 17.87 3.27
CA THR A 17 0.79 18.01 1.95
C THR A 17 1.17 16.83 1.07
N VAL A 18 0.17 16.12 0.56
CA VAL A 18 0.37 15.05 -0.43
C VAL A 18 0.10 15.64 -1.81
N LYS A 19 1.07 15.60 -2.72
CA LYS A 19 0.81 15.97 -4.11
C LYS A 19 -0.02 14.84 -4.76
N PRO A 20 -1.31 15.05 -5.07
CA PRO A 20 -2.12 13.98 -5.64
C PRO A 20 -1.59 13.65 -7.03
N LYS A 21 -1.45 12.34 -7.31
CA LYS A 21 -1.16 11.82 -8.64
C LYS A 21 -2.34 11.01 -9.13
N ASP A 22 -2.83 11.28 -10.34
CA ASP A 22 -3.87 10.45 -10.94
C ASP A 22 -3.22 9.16 -11.48
N PRO A 23 -3.63 7.96 -11.04
CA PRO A 23 -3.13 6.70 -11.58
C PRO A 23 -3.31 6.55 -13.10
N LYS A 24 -4.23 7.30 -13.72
CA LYS A 24 -4.40 7.30 -15.18
C LYS A 24 -3.19 7.85 -15.92
N GLU A 25 -2.47 8.80 -15.31
CA GLU A 25 -1.28 9.43 -15.92
C GLU A 25 -0.13 8.43 -16.14
N ASP A 26 -0.14 7.29 -15.44
CA ASP A 26 0.87 6.24 -15.61
C ASP A 26 0.74 5.48 -16.94
N PHE A 27 -0.39 5.63 -17.66
CA PHE A 27 -0.66 4.89 -18.89
C PHE A 27 -0.97 5.83 -20.05
N LYS A 28 -0.50 5.46 -21.23
CA LYS A 28 -0.78 6.19 -22.47
C LYS A 28 -2.14 5.75 -23.04
N ASN A 29 -2.86 6.67 -23.66
CA ASN A 29 -4.07 6.38 -24.44
C ASN A 29 -5.20 5.69 -23.65
N LEU A 30 -5.33 5.96 -22.36
CA LEU A 30 -6.47 5.48 -21.58
C LEU A 30 -7.76 6.24 -21.97
N PRO A 31 -8.91 5.55 -22.12
CA PRO A 31 -10.20 6.20 -22.25
C PRO A 31 -10.52 7.09 -21.03
N ASN A 32 -11.21 8.21 -21.27
CA ASN A 32 -11.55 9.17 -20.21
C ASN A 32 -12.41 8.54 -19.10
N ASP A 33 -13.28 7.61 -19.46
CA ASP A 33 -14.23 6.90 -18.60
C ASP A 33 -13.64 5.66 -17.89
N VAL A 34 -12.33 5.44 -17.97
CA VAL A 34 -11.70 4.31 -17.28
C VAL A 34 -11.96 4.36 -15.76
N LEU A 35 -12.43 3.25 -15.22
CA LEU A 35 -12.67 3.08 -13.79
C LEU A 35 -11.35 2.95 -13.03
N VAL A 36 -11.19 3.75 -11.97
CA VAL A 36 -10.00 3.72 -11.11
C VAL A 36 -10.37 3.24 -9.71
N VAL A 37 -9.81 2.11 -9.33
CA VAL A 37 -9.95 1.46 -8.02
C VAL A 37 -8.76 1.83 -7.14
N LYS A 38 -8.93 2.85 -6.30
CA LYS A 38 -7.91 3.30 -5.34
C LYS A 38 -7.93 2.43 -4.08
N VAL A 39 -6.88 1.66 -3.87
CA VAL A 39 -6.68 0.79 -2.71
C VAL A 39 -5.86 1.53 -1.66
N LYS A 40 -6.40 1.61 -0.45
CA LYS A 40 -5.77 2.25 0.71
C LYS A 40 -5.55 1.24 1.83
N ARG A 41 -4.73 1.61 2.83
CA ARG A 41 -4.53 0.81 4.06
C ARG A 41 -5.85 0.43 4.73
N GLY A 42 -6.81 1.35 4.77
CA GLY A 42 -8.15 1.12 5.34
C GLY A 42 -9.14 0.37 4.45
N SER A 43 -8.85 0.19 3.16
CA SER A 43 -9.81 -0.44 2.22
C SER A 43 -10.12 -1.88 2.62
N LYS A 44 -11.42 -2.20 2.67
CA LYS A 44 -11.92 -3.55 2.91
C LYS A 44 -11.99 -4.30 1.58
N ILE A 45 -11.23 -5.38 1.45
CA ILE A 45 -11.13 -6.16 0.20
C ILE A 45 -12.50 -6.62 -0.27
N LYS A 46 -13.36 -7.13 0.63
CA LYS A 46 -14.73 -7.57 0.30
C LYS A 46 -15.53 -6.49 -0.42
N ASN A 47 -15.47 -5.24 0.05
CA ASN A 47 -16.21 -4.12 -0.54
C ASN A 47 -15.63 -3.74 -1.91
N LEU A 48 -14.30 -3.64 -2.01
CA LEU A 48 -13.62 -3.36 -3.28
C LEU A 48 -13.96 -4.41 -4.33
N MET A 49 -13.87 -5.69 -3.97
CA MET A 49 -14.14 -6.80 -4.89
C MET A 49 -15.61 -6.86 -5.30
N GLY A 50 -16.55 -6.58 -4.38
CA GLY A 50 -17.97 -6.45 -4.73
C GLY A 50 -18.22 -5.38 -5.80
N PHE A 51 -17.59 -4.21 -5.67
CA PHE A 51 -17.66 -3.14 -6.67
C PHE A 51 -17.00 -3.54 -8.00
N VAL A 52 -15.78 -4.06 -7.95
CA VAL A 52 -15.00 -4.50 -9.13
C VAL A 52 -15.77 -5.54 -9.93
N GLU A 53 -16.31 -6.54 -9.24
CA GLU A 53 -17.07 -7.63 -9.88
C GLU A 53 -18.36 -7.14 -10.52
N LYS A 54 -19.09 -6.24 -9.86
CA LYS A 54 -20.29 -5.63 -10.44
C LYS A 54 -19.93 -4.83 -11.69
N SER A 55 -18.84 -4.06 -11.65
CA SER A 55 -18.41 -3.19 -12.74
C SER A 55 -17.89 -3.98 -13.94
N LEU A 56 -17.05 -5.00 -13.73
CA LEU A 56 -16.49 -5.80 -14.84
C LEU A 56 -17.50 -6.74 -15.51
N ARG A 57 -18.64 -7.03 -14.86
CA ARG A 57 -19.75 -7.74 -15.51
C ARG A 57 -20.46 -6.88 -16.56
N ASP A 58 -20.40 -5.56 -16.43
CA ASP A 58 -20.84 -4.68 -17.49
C ASP A 58 -19.91 -4.83 -18.70
N ILE A 59 -20.51 -5.06 -19.88
CA ILE A 59 -19.76 -5.27 -21.12
C ILE A 59 -19.11 -3.98 -21.62
N SER A 60 -19.68 -2.81 -21.27
CA SER A 60 -19.15 -1.48 -21.60
C SER A 60 -17.83 -1.20 -20.88
N VAL A 61 -17.63 -1.75 -19.68
CA VAL A 61 -16.39 -1.62 -18.92
C VAL A 61 -15.33 -2.53 -19.52
N ARG A 62 -14.46 -1.96 -20.36
CA ARG A 62 -13.34 -2.66 -21.01
C ARG A 62 -12.03 -2.56 -20.22
N HIS A 63 -11.84 -1.46 -19.49
CA HIS A 63 -10.60 -1.09 -18.81
C HIS A 63 -10.85 -0.79 -17.34
N MET A 64 -9.91 -1.17 -16.47
CA MET A 64 -9.94 -0.82 -15.05
C MET A 64 -8.52 -0.67 -14.51
N VAL A 65 -8.26 0.42 -13.81
CA VAL A 65 -6.97 0.70 -13.16
C VAL A 65 -7.07 0.47 -11.67
N PHE A 66 -6.19 -0.34 -11.11
CA PHE A 66 -5.97 -0.48 -9.67
C PHE A 66 -4.76 0.35 -9.27
N SER A 67 -4.85 1.07 -8.15
CA SER A 67 -3.70 1.84 -7.66
C SER A 67 -3.60 1.80 -6.15
N GLY A 68 -2.38 1.71 -5.64
CA GLY A 68 -2.09 1.81 -4.22
C GLY A 68 -0.63 2.19 -3.96
N CYS A 69 -0.40 2.82 -2.81
CA CYS A 69 0.91 3.32 -2.39
C CYS A 69 1.29 2.78 -1.01
N GLY A 70 2.60 2.68 -0.75
CA GLY A 70 3.17 2.20 0.51
C GLY A 70 2.55 0.87 0.96
N ASP A 71 2.05 0.83 2.19
CA ASP A 71 1.44 -0.36 2.79
C ASP A 71 0.21 -0.91 2.04
N ALA A 72 -0.35 -0.16 1.08
CA ALA A 72 -1.46 -0.63 0.26
C ALA A 72 -1.03 -1.42 -0.98
N ILE A 73 0.26 -1.43 -1.34
CA ILE A 73 0.77 -2.09 -2.56
C ILE A 73 0.43 -3.58 -2.56
N GLU A 74 0.76 -4.32 -1.51
CA GLU A 74 0.49 -5.77 -1.41
C GLU A 74 -1.01 -6.07 -1.56
N LYS A 75 -1.85 -5.25 -0.90
CA LYS A 75 -3.31 -5.37 -1.02
C LYS A 75 -3.80 -5.07 -2.44
N THR A 76 -3.19 -4.11 -3.12
CA THR A 76 -3.53 -3.74 -4.51
C THR A 76 -3.26 -4.91 -5.44
N ILE A 77 -2.07 -5.51 -5.33
CA ILE A 77 -1.69 -6.70 -6.10
C ILE A 77 -2.66 -7.85 -5.79
N SER A 78 -2.97 -8.08 -4.51
CA SER A 78 -3.92 -9.13 -4.11
C SER A 78 -5.32 -8.94 -4.74
N CYS A 79 -5.83 -7.71 -4.76
CA CYS A 79 -7.10 -7.37 -5.42
C CYS A 79 -7.06 -7.65 -6.93
N VAL A 80 -5.95 -7.31 -7.60
CA VAL A 80 -5.73 -7.60 -9.03
C VAL A 80 -5.73 -9.11 -9.29
N GLU A 81 -4.99 -9.89 -8.49
CA GLU A 81 -4.93 -11.35 -8.66
C GLU A 81 -6.28 -12.02 -8.41
N ILE A 82 -7.05 -11.58 -7.41
CA ILE A 82 -8.43 -12.04 -7.20
C ILE A 82 -9.29 -11.73 -8.41
N THR A 83 -9.14 -10.53 -8.99
CA THR A 83 -9.90 -10.10 -10.16
C THR A 83 -9.60 -10.98 -11.37
N LYS A 84 -8.32 -11.23 -11.69
CA LYS A 84 -7.91 -12.15 -12.78
C LYS A 84 -8.30 -13.61 -12.53
N ALA A 85 -8.38 -14.02 -11.27
CA ALA A 85 -8.86 -15.36 -10.92
C ALA A 85 -10.35 -15.53 -11.28
N LYS A 86 -11.17 -14.48 -11.10
CA LYS A 86 -12.61 -14.47 -11.40
C LYS A 86 -12.93 -14.18 -12.87
N PHE A 87 -12.19 -13.27 -13.50
CA PHE A 87 -12.39 -12.85 -14.88
C PHE A 87 -11.19 -13.27 -15.74
N LYS A 88 -11.41 -14.24 -16.63
CA LYS A 88 -10.36 -14.75 -17.52
C LYS A 88 -10.16 -13.83 -18.72
N GLY A 89 -9.02 -13.97 -19.40
CA GLY A 89 -8.72 -13.20 -20.60
C GLY A 89 -8.29 -11.75 -20.36
N LEU A 90 -8.04 -11.34 -19.10
CA LEU A 90 -7.59 -9.99 -18.80
C LEU A 90 -6.10 -9.81 -19.13
N HIS A 91 -5.81 -8.88 -20.03
CA HIS A 91 -4.48 -8.34 -20.26
C HIS A 91 -4.12 -7.38 -19.13
N GLN A 92 -2.84 -7.34 -18.76
CA GLN A 92 -2.37 -6.50 -17.66
C GLN A 92 -1.19 -5.63 -18.11
N ILE A 93 -1.13 -4.40 -17.62
CA ILE A 93 0.09 -3.59 -17.61
C ILE A 93 0.32 -3.08 -16.19
N THR A 94 1.51 -3.30 -15.64
CA THR A 94 1.92 -2.80 -14.32
C THR A 94 2.92 -1.66 -14.48
N LYS A 95 2.66 -0.52 -13.82
CA LYS A 95 3.54 0.63 -13.74
C LYS A 95 3.91 0.91 -12.29
N LEU A 96 5.17 1.24 -12.07
CA LEU A 96 5.68 1.68 -10.77
C LEU A 96 5.93 3.18 -10.84
N SER A 97 5.59 3.87 -9.77
CA SER A 97 5.84 5.30 -9.66
C SER A 97 6.03 5.72 -8.20
N VAL A 98 6.25 7.03 -7.99
CA VAL A 98 6.45 7.62 -6.69
C VAL A 98 5.38 8.67 -6.43
N LEU A 99 4.86 8.69 -5.21
CA LEU A 99 4.00 9.74 -4.68
C LEU A 99 4.83 10.59 -3.71
N SER A 100 5.01 11.87 -4.02
CA SER A 100 5.76 12.80 -3.17
C SER A 100 4.88 13.39 -2.08
N VAL A 101 5.33 13.27 -0.83
CA VAL A 101 4.70 13.85 0.35
C VAL A 101 5.63 14.91 0.92
N GLN A 102 5.13 16.13 1.08
CA GLN A 102 5.86 17.23 1.69
C GLN A 102 5.41 17.37 3.14
N GLU A 103 6.36 17.32 4.06
CA GLU A 103 6.14 17.50 5.49
C GLU A 103 6.84 18.80 5.90
N PHE A 104 6.08 19.75 6.44
CA PHE A 104 6.61 20.98 7.01
C PHE A 104 6.83 20.79 8.50
N TRP A 105 7.95 21.28 9.00
CA TRP A 105 8.38 21.12 10.38
C TRP A 105 8.69 22.50 10.95
N GLU A 106 8.02 22.83 12.04
CA GLU A 106 8.17 24.12 12.72
C GLU A 106 9.25 24.03 13.79
N PRO A 107 10.17 25.01 13.88
CA PRO A 107 11.26 24.98 14.83
C PRO A 107 10.77 25.22 16.26
N LYS A 108 11.32 24.49 17.24
CA LYS A 108 11.05 24.71 18.67
C LYS A 108 11.90 25.85 19.27
N ASN A 109 13.06 26.11 18.67
CA ASN A 109 13.94 27.20 19.05
C ASN A 109 13.87 28.31 17.98
N PRO A 110 13.65 29.58 18.33
CA PRO A 110 13.67 30.71 17.38
C PRO A 110 14.96 30.85 16.57
N ASP A 111 16.08 30.28 17.01
CA ASP A 111 17.35 30.30 16.26
C ASP A 111 17.38 29.34 15.06
N LEU A 112 16.33 28.52 14.88
CA LEU A 112 16.24 27.51 13.82
C LEU A 112 15.23 27.92 12.74
N ASP A 113 15.54 27.58 11.49
CA ASP A 113 14.65 27.79 10.36
C ASP A 113 13.62 26.67 10.21
N ARG A 114 12.45 27.01 9.65
CA ARG A 114 11.42 26.05 9.22
C ARG A 114 11.98 25.07 8.19
N LEU A 115 11.68 23.79 8.35
CA LEU A 115 12.14 22.74 7.44
C LEU A 115 11.00 22.21 6.57
N GLN A 116 11.34 21.92 5.32
CA GLN A 116 10.48 21.16 4.40
C GLN A 116 11.17 19.84 4.04
N VAL A 117 10.55 18.72 4.42
CA VAL A 117 11.05 17.37 4.15
C VAL A 117 10.17 16.73 3.08
N THR A 118 10.77 16.29 1.98
CA THR A 118 10.06 15.50 0.96
C THR A 118 10.29 14.02 1.19
N ARG A 119 9.20 13.27 1.40
CA ARG A 119 9.20 11.82 1.49
C ARG A 119 8.58 11.23 0.24
N GLU A 120 9.28 10.29 -0.36
CA GLU A 120 8.83 9.56 -1.53
C GLU A 120 8.16 8.25 -1.12
N ILE A 121 6.93 8.03 -1.56
CA ILE A 121 6.17 6.81 -1.29
C ILE A 121 6.08 5.99 -2.58
N PRO A 122 6.55 4.73 -2.59
CA PRO A 122 6.38 3.87 -3.74
C PRO A 122 4.90 3.65 -4.03
N THR A 123 4.55 3.61 -5.30
CA THR A 123 3.18 3.46 -5.81
C THR A 123 3.18 2.42 -6.93
N VAL A 124 2.14 1.61 -6.96
CA VAL A 124 1.86 0.69 -8.06
C VAL A 124 0.54 1.07 -8.70
N SER A 125 0.52 1.12 -10.03
CA SER A 125 -0.68 1.27 -10.85
C SER A 125 -0.76 0.09 -11.80
N ILE A 126 -1.90 -0.60 -11.83
CA ILE A 126 -2.10 -1.82 -12.63
C ILE A 126 -3.36 -1.66 -13.46
N LEU A 127 -3.19 -1.63 -14.78
CA LEU A 127 -4.29 -1.68 -15.73
C LEU A 127 -4.67 -3.13 -15.99
N LEU A 128 -5.96 -3.44 -15.91
CA LEU A 128 -6.58 -4.64 -16.45
C LEU A 128 -7.47 -4.26 -17.64
N CYS A 129 -7.32 -4.98 -18.75
CA CYS A 129 -8.09 -4.76 -19.97
C CYS A 129 -8.63 -6.08 -20.52
N LYS A 130 -9.88 -6.06 -21.02
CA LYS A 130 -10.49 -7.19 -21.73
C LYS A 130 -10.01 -7.32 -23.17
N ASP A 131 -9.48 -6.24 -23.74
CA ASP A 131 -8.96 -6.16 -25.10
C ASP A 131 -7.44 -6.34 -25.12
N ARG A 132 -6.89 -6.68 -26.28
CA ARG A 132 -5.43 -6.86 -26.43
C ARG A 132 -4.71 -5.54 -26.22
N LEU A 133 -3.67 -5.57 -25.38
CA LEU A 133 -2.73 -4.47 -25.18
C LEU A 133 -1.43 -4.72 -25.97
N ASP A 134 -0.60 -3.69 -26.14
CA ASP A 134 0.70 -3.83 -26.76
C ASP A 134 1.61 -4.75 -25.93
N SER A 135 1.98 -5.90 -26.50
CA SER A 135 2.83 -6.87 -25.82
C SER A 135 4.26 -6.42 -25.63
N ASN A 136 4.70 -5.39 -26.36
CA ASN A 136 6.04 -4.80 -26.22
C ASN A 136 6.09 -3.74 -25.11
N GLU A 137 4.94 -3.35 -24.55
CA GLU A 137 4.90 -2.35 -23.49
C GLU A 137 5.53 -2.89 -22.20
N LEU A 138 6.43 -2.11 -21.60
CA LEU A 138 7.03 -2.46 -20.31
C LEU A 138 5.96 -2.64 -19.23
N GLY A 139 6.07 -3.76 -18.52
CA GLY A 139 5.10 -4.17 -17.50
C GLY A 139 3.89 -4.93 -18.05
N TYR A 140 3.83 -5.20 -19.36
CA TYR A 140 2.80 -6.04 -19.94
C TYR A 140 2.86 -7.49 -19.41
N GLN A 141 1.69 -8.05 -19.16
CA GLN A 141 1.50 -9.46 -18.82
C GLN A 141 0.27 -9.99 -19.56
N ALA A 142 0.48 -11.06 -20.33
CA ALA A 142 -0.59 -11.75 -21.04
C ALA A 142 -1.59 -12.42 -20.08
N PRO A 143 -2.85 -12.67 -20.52
CA PRO A 143 -3.84 -13.35 -19.70
C PRO A 143 -3.37 -14.73 -19.22
N THR A 144 -3.69 -15.08 -17.97
CA THR A 144 -3.31 -16.37 -17.39
C THR A 144 -4.06 -17.53 -18.05
N ASN A 145 -3.32 -18.50 -18.60
CA ASN A 145 -3.87 -19.73 -19.15
C ASN A 145 -4.52 -20.61 -18.06
N VAL A 146 -5.67 -21.19 -18.39
CA VAL A 146 -6.65 -21.83 -17.48
C VAL A 146 -6.10 -23.06 -16.73
N ASN A 147 -4.93 -23.59 -17.10
CA ASN A 147 -4.37 -24.84 -16.56
C ASN A 147 -3.47 -24.65 -15.32
N ARG A 148 -3.29 -23.43 -14.82
CA ARG A 148 -2.61 -23.23 -13.52
C ARG A 148 -3.60 -23.46 -12.39
N THR A 149 -3.73 -24.71 -11.94
CA THR A 149 -4.29 -25.02 -10.62
C THR A 149 -3.47 -24.29 -9.55
N PRO A 150 -4.08 -23.42 -8.72
CA PRO A 150 -3.36 -22.80 -7.61
C PRO A 150 -2.84 -23.91 -6.68
N LYS A 151 -1.53 -24.02 -6.50
CA LYS A 151 -0.97 -24.91 -5.47
C LYS A 151 -1.51 -24.43 -4.12
N LYS A 152 -2.17 -25.32 -3.38
CA LYS A 152 -2.76 -25.03 -2.06
C LYS A 152 -1.70 -24.39 -1.14
N SER A 153 -2.18 -23.44 -0.35
CA SER A 153 -1.45 -22.41 0.40
C SER A 153 -0.51 -22.92 1.49
N TYR A 154 0.59 -22.20 1.70
CA TYR A 154 1.29 -22.19 2.97
C TYR A 154 0.31 -21.72 4.07
N LYS A 155 0.03 -22.58 5.05
CA LYS A 155 -0.71 -22.19 6.25
C LYS A 155 0.08 -21.08 6.95
N ARG A 156 -0.47 -19.87 7.02
CA ARG A 156 0.06 -18.80 7.87
C ARG A 156 -0.06 -19.27 9.32
N LYS A 157 1.05 -19.65 9.94
CA LYS A 157 1.11 -20.05 11.36
C LYS A 157 0.64 -18.84 12.18
N LYS A 158 -0.46 -18.98 12.92
CA LYS A 158 -0.85 -17.99 13.94
C LYS A 158 0.31 -17.92 14.94
N MET A 159 0.94 -16.76 15.08
CA MET A 159 1.74 -16.48 16.26
C MET A 159 0.80 -15.97 17.34
N ASP A 160 0.61 -16.75 18.39
CA ASP A 160 -0.14 -16.32 19.57
C ASP A 160 0.72 -15.31 20.33
N TYR A 161 0.35 -14.02 20.26
CA TYR A 161 0.86 -13.01 21.18
C TYR A 161 0.20 -13.25 22.55
N LYS A 162 0.91 -13.97 23.42
CA LYS A 162 0.53 -14.12 24.83
C LYS A 162 0.69 -12.76 25.52
N GLN A 163 -0.41 -12.12 25.89
CA GLN A 163 -0.40 -10.95 26.78
C GLN A 163 0.25 -11.38 28.10
N ARG A 164 1.47 -10.89 28.38
CA ARG A 164 2.01 -10.83 29.74
C ARG A 164 1.33 -9.67 30.44
N SER A 165 0.37 -9.98 31.30
CA SER A 165 -0.09 -9.06 32.35
C SER A 165 1.02 -8.95 33.39
N ASP A 166 1.67 -7.80 33.43
CA ASP A 166 2.61 -7.43 34.47
C ASP A 166 1.78 -6.99 35.69
N GLN A 167 1.57 -7.91 36.64
CA GLN A 167 1.18 -7.53 38.00
C GLN A 167 2.47 -7.48 38.80
N GLY A 168 2.79 -6.28 39.30
CA GLY A 168 3.96 -6.04 40.12
C GLY A 168 3.89 -6.84 41.41
N GLU A 169 4.90 -7.66 41.65
CA GLU A 169 5.24 -8.16 42.97
C GLU A 169 6.29 -7.22 43.56
N GLU A 170 5.87 -6.42 44.54
CA GLU A 170 6.78 -5.79 45.51
C GLU A 170 7.46 -6.92 46.29
N HIS A 171 8.76 -7.12 46.07
CA HIS A 171 9.57 -7.98 46.92
C HIS A 171 10.46 -7.10 47.80
N SER A 172 10.13 -7.10 49.09
CA SER A 172 10.89 -6.50 50.18
C SER A 172 12.30 -7.12 50.25
N PHE A 173 13.29 -6.24 50.39
CA PHE A 173 14.70 -6.59 50.53
C PHE A 173 14.99 -6.83 52.02
N GLU A 174 15.15 -8.10 52.43
CA GLU A 174 15.70 -8.43 53.75
C GLU A 174 17.23 -8.45 53.70
N GLU A 175 17.83 -7.50 54.41
CA GLU A 175 19.25 -7.36 54.67
C GLU A 175 19.73 -8.49 55.60
N LYS A 176 20.60 -9.39 55.11
CA LYS A 176 21.30 -10.36 55.97
C LYS A 176 22.74 -9.94 56.17
N THR A 177 23.01 -9.48 57.39
CA THR A 177 24.31 -9.13 57.95
C THR A 177 25.15 -10.38 58.16
N ALA A 178 26.43 -10.33 57.76
CA ALA A 178 27.41 -11.39 58.01
C ALA A 178 28.15 -11.17 59.35
N LYS A 179 28.15 -12.22 60.19
CA LYS A 179 29.10 -12.56 61.27
C LYS A 179 29.25 -14.08 61.15
N GLU A 180 30.41 -14.72 61.16
CA GLU A 180 31.71 -14.48 61.77
C GLU A 180 32.76 -15.25 60.95
#